data_AF-A0A3M8GBN3-F1
#
_entry.id   AF-A0A3M8GBN3-F1
#
_cell.length_a   1.000
_cell.length_b   1.000
_cell.length_c   1.000
_cell.angle_alpha   90.00
_cell.angle_beta   90.00
_cell.angle_gamma   90.00
#
_symmetry.space_group_name_H-M   'P 1'
#
loop_
_entity.id
_entity.type
_entity.pdbx_description
1 polymer ?
#
loop_
_entity_poly.entity_id
_entity_poly.type
_entity_poly.pdbx_seq_one_letter_code
_entity_poly.pdbx_strand_id
1 'polypeptide(L)'
;MAKQNSEKYNDFGLGEKSSSNGYRALNKDGTFNITKANIPFIERQNFFHTLVTMKWSHFFGFIILGYFIVNLIFASIYSLIGVENLTGTQGMNPFEQFMEAFFFSAQTITTLGYGRVAPLGLPANIVAAIESLLGLLFFALATGLLYGRFSKPNTTIKYSNKAVIAPYHDINGFMFRIVNPKENQLLEVEIDVSLSVKRDNSELRNFYSLKLERKKVMFFPAMWTIVHPINEESPIHQLSQQDLLEKDAEFIVMLKAFDESSSLPVYSRSSYKADELFWGEKFIYAVSRNNGRLIVDVSKIDDTEKAELN
;
A
#
# COMPACT_ATOMS: atom_id res chain seq x y z
N MET A 1 -31.66 -21.36 17.20
CA MET A 1 -30.45 -20.78 17.84
C MET A 1 -29.23 -20.60 16.92
N ALA A 2 -29.20 -21.13 15.69
CA ALA A 2 -28.03 -20.98 14.80
C ALA A 2 -27.99 -19.70 13.93
N LYS A 3 -29.04 -18.87 13.91
CA LYS A 3 -29.15 -17.70 13.01
C LYS A 3 -28.68 -16.36 13.63
N GLN A 4 -28.43 -16.32 14.94
CA GLN A 4 -28.01 -15.10 15.67
C GLN A 4 -26.48 -14.94 15.80
N ASN A 5 -25.69 -15.96 15.43
CA ASN A 5 -24.23 -15.90 15.57
C ASN A 5 -23.49 -15.38 14.33
N SER A 6 -24.13 -15.28 13.16
CA SER A 6 -23.48 -14.77 11.95
C SER A 6 -23.38 -13.26 11.89
N GLU A 7 -24.28 -12.53 12.57
CA GLU A 7 -24.23 -11.06 12.60
C GLU A 7 -23.11 -10.52 13.49
N LYS A 8 -22.64 -11.32 14.45
CA LYS A 8 -21.68 -10.88 15.47
C LYS A 8 -20.23 -10.75 14.98
N TYR A 9 -19.94 -11.16 13.74
CA TYR A 9 -18.58 -11.19 13.18
C TYR A 9 -18.48 -10.53 11.79
N ASN A 10 -19.37 -9.59 11.46
CA ASN A 10 -19.32 -8.81 10.20
C ASN A 10 -18.46 -7.54 10.32
N ASP A 11 -17.45 -7.57 11.19
CA ASP A 11 -16.43 -6.52 11.25
C ASP A 11 -15.26 -6.86 10.30
N PHE A 12 -14.58 -5.84 9.78
CA PHE A 12 -13.42 -6.02 8.89
C PHE A 12 -12.15 -6.52 9.61
N GLY A 13 -12.29 -7.25 10.72
CA GLY A 13 -11.22 -7.60 11.65
C GLY A 13 -10.79 -6.43 12.55
N LEU A 14 -11.62 -5.41 12.69
CA LEU A 14 -11.32 -4.19 13.45
C LEU A 14 -11.62 -4.33 14.95
N GLY A 15 -12.36 -5.37 15.33
CA GLY A 15 -12.74 -5.64 16.71
C GLY A 15 -13.78 -4.65 17.26
N GLU A 16 -14.45 -5.05 18.34
CA GLU A 16 -15.57 -4.29 18.90
C GLU A 16 -15.15 -3.14 19.84
N LYS A 17 -13.90 -3.11 20.32
CA LYS A 17 -13.44 -2.12 21.31
C LYS A 17 -12.83 -0.90 20.65
N SER A 18 -13.53 0.23 20.75
CA SER A 18 -12.99 1.57 20.48
C SER A 18 -12.66 2.26 21.79
N SER A 19 -11.56 3.00 21.84
CA SER A 19 -11.28 3.95 22.93
C SER A 19 -11.75 5.33 22.50
N SER A 20 -12.76 5.88 23.20
CA SER A 20 -13.23 7.28 23.15
C SER A 20 -14.10 7.71 21.95
N ASN A 21 -14.94 8.73 22.20
CA ASN A 21 -15.77 9.41 21.21
C ASN A 21 -14.92 10.08 20.12
N GLY A 22 -15.34 9.98 18.85
CA GLY A 22 -14.63 10.58 17.71
C GLY A 22 -13.50 9.70 17.16
N TYR A 23 -13.39 8.45 17.61
CA TYR A 23 -12.46 7.50 17.03
C TYR A 23 -12.84 7.17 15.58
N ARG A 24 -11.86 7.30 14.69
CA ARG A 24 -11.93 6.88 13.29
C ARG A 24 -11.03 5.66 13.13
N ALA A 25 -11.59 4.51 12.76
CA ALA A 25 -10.82 3.28 12.61
C ALA A 25 -9.88 3.33 11.40
N LEU A 26 -10.36 3.95 10.31
CA LEU A 26 -9.62 4.06 9.06
C LEU A 26 -9.60 5.52 8.60
N ASN A 27 -8.43 6.08 8.32
CA ASN A 27 -8.31 7.40 7.74
C ASN A 27 -8.87 7.45 6.31
N LYS A 28 -9.17 8.65 5.82
CA LYS A 28 -9.66 8.86 4.44
C LYS A 28 -8.71 8.32 3.37
N ASP A 29 -7.41 8.32 3.66
CA ASP A 29 -6.35 7.78 2.81
C ASP A 29 -6.21 6.24 2.88
N GLY A 30 -7.03 5.56 3.69
CA GLY A 30 -7.02 4.12 3.86
C GLY A 30 -6.00 3.58 4.88
N THR A 31 -5.30 4.45 5.61
CA THR A 31 -4.41 4.03 6.70
C THR A 31 -5.20 3.71 7.97
N PHE A 32 -4.80 2.68 8.70
CA PHE A 32 -5.43 2.34 9.98
C PHE A 32 -4.93 3.27 11.09
N ASN A 33 -5.84 3.79 11.91
CA ASN A 33 -5.49 4.60 13.07
C ASN A 33 -5.22 3.72 14.32
N ILE A 34 -4.38 2.70 14.15
CA ILE A 34 -4.11 1.70 15.20
C ILE A 34 -2.61 1.65 15.48
N THR A 35 -2.23 1.91 16.73
CA THR A 35 -0.87 1.71 17.22
C THR A 35 -0.77 0.41 18.01
N LYS A 36 0.10 -0.50 17.56
CA LYS A 36 0.41 -1.71 18.33
C LYS A 36 1.47 -1.39 19.39
N ALA A 37 1.10 -1.51 20.67
CA ALA A 37 2.01 -1.33 21.80
C ALA A 37 2.62 -2.67 22.25
N ASN A 38 3.75 -2.60 22.97
CA ASN A 38 4.42 -3.75 23.61
C ASN A 38 4.89 -4.87 22.67
N ILE A 39 5.23 -4.55 21.42
CA ILE A 39 5.89 -5.49 20.51
C ILE A 39 7.40 -5.21 20.53
N PRO A 40 8.26 -6.21 20.79
CA PRO A 40 9.71 -6.06 20.69
C PRO A 40 10.13 -5.50 19.33
N PHE A 41 11.14 -4.62 19.30
CA PHE A 41 11.56 -3.93 18.07
C PHE A 41 11.92 -4.90 16.92
N ILE A 42 12.57 -6.03 17.25
CA ILE A 42 12.99 -7.04 16.28
C ILE A 42 11.78 -7.73 15.63
N GLU A 43 10.74 -8.06 16.42
CA GLU A 43 9.51 -8.68 15.90
C GLU A 43 8.69 -7.71 15.05
N ARG A 44 8.79 -6.40 15.33
CA ARG A 44 8.14 -5.36 14.52
C ARG A 44 8.84 -5.17 13.16
N GLN A 45 10.12 -5.49 13.05
CA GLN A 45 10.88 -5.27 11.82
C GLN A 45 10.67 -6.38 10.80
N ASN A 46 9.86 -6.10 9.79
CA ASN A 46 9.86 -6.88 8.55
C ASN A 46 10.93 -6.31 7.60
N PHE A 47 12.12 -6.92 7.61
CA PHE A 47 13.28 -6.48 6.83
C PHE A 47 12.97 -6.43 5.33
N PHE A 48 12.33 -7.48 4.79
CA PHE A 48 11.93 -7.53 3.39
C PHE A 48 10.95 -6.41 3.04
N HIS A 49 9.90 -6.21 3.84
CA HIS A 49 8.95 -5.12 3.64
C HIS A 49 9.65 -3.76 3.66
N THR A 50 10.58 -3.55 4.58
CA THR A 50 11.34 -2.29 4.69
C THR A 50 12.17 -2.03 3.44
N LEU A 51 12.90 -3.03 2.95
CA LEU A 51 13.69 -2.95 1.72
C LEU A 51 12.84 -2.67 0.48
N VAL A 52 11.64 -3.25 0.40
CA VAL A 52 10.76 -3.06 -0.77
C VAL A 52 9.96 -1.74 -0.69
N THR A 53 9.74 -1.19 0.50
CA THR A 53 8.89 0.02 0.68
C THR A 53 9.65 1.31 0.97
N MET A 54 10.95 1.26 1.30
CA MET A 54 11.76 2.48 1.49
C MET A 54 11.79 3.37 0.25
N LYS A 55 12.15 4.65 0.41
CA LYS A 55 12.31 5.58 -0.73
C LYS A 55 13.44 5.11 -1.65
N TRP A 56 13.32 5.38 -2.96
CA TRP A 56 14.31 4.98 -3.97
C TRP A 56 15.74 5.45 -3.64
N SER A 57 15.91 6.68 -3.16
CA SER A 57 17.23 7.19 -2.74
C SER A 57 17.87 6.38 -1.62
N HIS A 58 17.07 5.93 -0.64
CA HIS A 58 17.55 5.14 0.49
C HIS A 58 17.88 3.71 0.03
N PHE A 59 17.10 3.15 -0.90
CA PHE A 59 17.37 1.85 -1.48
C PHE A 59 18.70 1.82 -2.24
N PHE A 60 18.90 2.75 -3.18
CA PHE A 60 20.18 2.84 -3.90
C PHE A 60 21.35 3.15 -2.96
N GLY A 61 21.14 4.04 -1.97
CA GLY A 61 22.14 4.31 -0.93
C GLY A 61 22.51 3.04 -0.14
N PHE A 62 21.53 2.21 0.22
CA PHE A 62 21.76 0.95 0.93
C PHE A 62 22.57 -0.04 0.08
N ILE A 63 22.24 -0.21 -1.21
CA ILE A 63 22.97 -1.09 -2.12
C ILE A 63 24.42 -0.61 -2.32
N ILE A 64 24.61 0.69 -2.58
CA ILE A 64 25.94 1.29 -2.77
C ILE A 64 26.78 1.15 -1.50
N LEU A 65 26.20 1.48 -0.33
CA LEU A 65 26.89 1.36 0.95
C LEU A 65 27.27 -0.10 1.25
N GLY A 66 26.36 -1.05 1.01
CA GLY A 66 26.64 -2.47 1.14
C GLY A 66 27.79 -2.93 0.25
N TYR A 67 27.80 -2.49 -1.02
CA TYR A 67 28.91 -2.73 -1.94
C TYR A 67 30.24 -2.20 -1.38
N PHE A 68 30.30 -0.95 -0.93
CA PHE A 68 31.52 -0.38 -0.35
C PHE A 68 32.00 -1.14 0.90
N ILE A 69 31.09 -1.50 1.81
CA ILE A 69 31.41 -2.24 3.03
C ILE A 69 32.01 -3.60 2.71
N VAL A 70 31.40 -4.35 1.78
CA VAL A 70 31.92 -5.67 1.40
C VAL A 70 33.32 -5.55 0.79
N ASN A 71 33.53 -4.59 -0.11
CA ASN A 71 34.86 -4.37 -0.70
C ASN A 71 35.90 -3.97 0.35
N LEU A 72 35.54 -3.15 1.35
CA LEU A 72 36.44 -2.81 2.45
C LEU A 72 36.83 -4.03 3.29
N ILE A 73 35.87 -4.93 3.56
CA ILE A 73 36.13 -6.18 4.31
C ILE A 73 37.10 -7.06 3.52
N PHE A 74 36.86 -7.29 2.24
CA PHE A 74 37.72 -8.14 1.42
C PHE A 74 39.10 -7.52 1.18
N ALA A 75 39.19 -6.21 0.92
CA ALA A 75 40.46 -5.48 0.85
C ALA A 75 41.29 -5.65 2.14
N SER A 76 40.63 -5.61 3.30
CA SER A 76 41.28 -5.83 4.59
C SER A 76 41.78 -7.27 4.72
N ILE A 77 40.98 -8.26 4.29
CA ILE A 77 41.39 -9.68 4.27
C ILE A 77 42.61 -9.88 3.35
N TYR A 78 42.61 -9.31 2.15
CA TYR A 78 43.76 -9.39 1.24
C TYR A 78 45.01 -8.72 1.82
N SER A 79 44.83 -7.57 2.48
CA SER A 79 45.94 -6.88 3.14
C SER A 79 46.50 -7.69 4.31
N LEU A 80 45.66 -8.45 5.04
CA LEU A 80 46.08 -9.36 6.10
C LEU A 80 46.78 -10.63 5.58
N ILE A 81 46.38 -11.13 4.41
CA ILE A 81 47.05 -12.25 3.74
C ILE A 81 48.43 -11.82 3.21
N GLY A 82 48.62 -10.52 2.98
CA GLY A 82 49.83 -9.94 2.41
C GLY A 82 49.59 -9.55 0.95
N VAL A 83 49.82 -8.28 0.64
CA VAL A 83 49.61 -7.70 -0.70
C VAL A 83 50.61 -8.25 -1.71
N GLU A 84 51.72 -8.84 -1.25
CA GLU A 84 52.64 -9.66 -2.05
C GLU A 84 51.98 -10.87 -2.72
N ASN A 85 50.84 -11.34 -2.18
CA ASN A 85 50.02 -12.38 -2.79
C ASN A 85 49.04 -11.83 -3.83
N LEU A 86 49.15 -10.56 -4.22
CA LEU A 86 48.42 -9.95 -5.33
C LEU A 86 49.43 -9.48 -6.39
N THR A 87 49.38 -10.04 -7.60
CA THR A 87 50.25 -9.58 -8.70
C THR A 87 49.91 -8.17 -9.16
N GLY A 88 50.88 -7.50 -9.80
CA GLY A 88 50.62 -6.23 -10.48
C GLY A 88 50.33 -5.06 -9.53
N THR A 89 50.54 -5.25 -8.23
CA THR A 89 50.55 -4.19 -7.22
C THR A 89 51.86 -3.40 -7.32
N GLN A 90 51.76 -2.08 -7.33
CA GLN A 90 52.91 -1.16 -7.40
C GLN A 90 52.92 -0.15 -6.25
N GLY A 91 51.95 -0.23 -5.34
CA GLY A 91 51.85 0.67 -4.19
C GLY A 91 53.12 0.68 -3.34
N MET A 92 53.69 1.87 -3.12
CA MET A 92 54.94 2.05 -2.37
C MET A 92 54.70 2.25 -0.88
N ASN A 93 53.48 2.64 -0.50
CA ASN A 93 53.06 2.82 0.89
C ASN A 93 51.85 1.94 1.25
N PRO A 94 51.59 1.68 2.54
CA PRO A 94 50.49 0.80 2.98
C PRO A 94 49.10 1.26 2.52
N PHE A 95 48.90 2.57 2.33
CA PHE A 95 47.62 3.11 1.87
C PHE A 95 47.37 2.79 0.39
N GLU A 96 48.37 3.00 -0.47
CA GLU A 96 48.31 2.64 -1.89
C GLU A 96 48.08 1.14 -2.08
N GLN A 97 48.80 0.31 -1.32
CA GLN A 97 48.63 -1.15 -1.35
C GLN A 97 47.21 -1.57 -0.96
N PHE A 98 46.65 -0.97 0.09
CA PHE A 98 45.25 -1.22 0.50
C PHE A 98 44.25 -0.75 -0.57
N MET A 99 44.49 0.41 -1.20
CA MET A 99 43.65 0.90 -2.29
C MET A 99 43.69 -0.03 -3.50
N GLU A 100 44.86 -0.57 -3.86
CA GLU A 100 44.96 -1.57 -4.93
C GLU A 100 44.21 -2.87 -4.58
N ALA A 101 44.29 -3.33 -3.34
CA ALA A 101 43.51 -4.47 -2.85
C ALA A 101 41.99 -4.18 -2.86
N PHE A 102 41.58 -2.96 -2.52
CA PHE A 102 40.19 -2.52 -2.63
C PHE A 102 39.69 -2.52 -4.07
N PHE A 103 40.49 -2.01 -5.02
CA PHE A 103 40.11 -2.05 -6.44
C PHE A 103 40.13 -3.48 -7.00
N PHE A 104 41.01 -4.35 -6.52
CA PHE A 104 40.99 -5.77 -6.86
C PHE A 104 39.71 -6.45 -6.37
N SER A 105 39.34 -6.21 -5.11
CA SER A 105 38.08 -6.66 -4.51
C SER A 105 36.87 -6.15 -5.32
N ALA A 106 36.85 -4.85 -5.64
CA ALA A 106 35.81 -4.24 -6.48
C ALA A 106 35.65 -4.89 -7.85
N GLN A 107 36.75 -5.29 -8.49
CA GLN A 107 36.75 -5.99 -9.77
C GLN A 107 36.35 -7.47 -9.63
N THR A 108 36.70 -8.09 -8.52
CA THR A 108 36.41 -9.51 -8.23
C THR A 108 34.94 -9.71 -7.92
N ILE A 109 34.38 -8.92 -7.00
CA ILE A 109 32.96 -9.01 -6.61
C ILE A 109 32.00 -8.68 -7.76
N THR A 110 32.39 -7.77 -8.66
CA THR A 110 31.61 -7.41 -9.86
C THR A 110 31.86 -8.33 -11.04
N THR A 111 32.78 -9.30 -10.91
CA THR A 111 33.23 -10.21 -11.97
C THR A 111 33.83 -9.48 -13.20
N LEU A 112 34.26 -8.23 -13.03
CA LEU A 112 34.81 -7.39 -14.09
C LEU A 112 36.22 -7.83 -14.50
N GLY A 113 37.07 -8.10 -13.51
CA GLY A 113 38.38 -8.74 -13.70
C GLY A 113 39.24 -8.18 -14.83
N TYR A 114 39.63 -6.90 -14.78
CA TYR A 114 40.47 -6.27 -15.83
C TYR A 114 41.83 -6.97 -16.05
N GLY A 115 42.25 -7.85 -15.14
CA GLY A 115 43.44 -8.68 -15.28
C GLY A 115 44.75 -7.98 -14.89
N ARG A 116 44.69 -6.72 -14.40
CA ARG A 116 45.86 -6.00 -13.89
C ARG A 116 46.40 -6.61 -12.59
N VAL A 117 45.48 -6.96 -11.69
CA VAL A 117 45.78 -7.55 -10.37
C VAL A 117 45.13 -8.92 -10.30
N ALA A 118 45.89 -9.94 -9.88
CA ALA A 118 45.40 -11.31 -9.73
C ALA A 118 45.93 -11.95 -8.43
N PRO A 119 45.16 -12.86 -7.81
CA PRO A 119 45.57 -13.52 -6.58
C PRO A 119 46.62 -14.61 -6.85
N LEU A 120 47.66 -14.65 -6.01
CA LEU A 120 48.71 -15.66 -6.00
C LEU A 120 48.60 -16.54 -4.77
N GLY A 121 48.91 -17.83 -4.96
CA GLY A 121 48.90 -18.80 -3.87
C GLY A 121 47.49 -19.21 -3.45
N LEU A 122 47.43 -20.32 -2.71
CA LEU A 122 46.16 -20.93 -2.30
C LEU A 122 45.28 -20.00 -1.44
N PRO A 123 45.80 -19.27 -0.43
CA PRO A 123 44.95 -18.44 0.44
C PRO A 123 44.21 -17.31 -0.29
N ALA A 124 44.91 -16.55 -1.14
CA ALA A 124 44.30 -15.44 -1.88
C ALA A 124 43.29 -15.94 -2.92
N ASN A 125 43.58 -17.07 -3.59
CA ASN A 125 42.66 -17.68 -4.55
C ASN A 125 41.36 -18.18 -3.89
N ILE A 126 41.43 -18.77 -2.69
CA ILE A 126 40.24 -19.19 -1.95
C ILE A 126 39.37 -17.97 -1.59
N VAL A 127 39.99 -16.89 -1.10
CA VAL A 127 39.27 -15.66 -0.76
C VAL A 127 38.61 -15.04 -1.99
N ALA A 128 39.34 -14.94 -3.11
CA ALA A 128 38.80 -14.41 -4.36
C ALA A 128 37.65 -15.25 -4.93
N ALA A 129 37.72 -16.58 -4.79
CA ALA A 129 36.62 -17.47 -5.20
C ALA A 129 35.38 -17.27 -4.32
N ILE A 130 35.54 -17.17 -3.00
CA ILE A 130 34.44 -16.88 -2.07
C ILE A 130 33.84 -15.51 -2.35
N GLU A 131 34.69 -14.49 -2.55
CA GLU A 131 34.26 -13.13 -2.88
C GLU A 131 33.43 -13.10 -4.16
N SER A 132 33.91 -13.76 -5.22
CA SER A 132 33.20 -13.84 -6.51
C SER A 132 31.82 -14.48 -6.35
N LEU A 133 31.73 -15.58 -5.59
CA LEU A 133 30.46 -16.25 -5.31
C LEU A 133 29.50 -15.35 -4.52
N LEU A 134 29.98 -14.68 -3.48
CA LEU A 134 29.17 -13.75 -2.68
C LEU A 134 28.74 -12.53 -3.51
N GLY A 135 29.60 -12.03 -4.40
CA GLY A 135 29.27 -10.96 -5.32
C GLY A 135 28.13 -11.33 -6.26
N LEU A 136 28.22 -12.50 -6.90
CA LEU A 136 27.15 -13.04 -7.74
C LEU A 136 25.81 -13.11 -6.97
N LEU A 137 25.82 -13.66 -5.75
CA LEU A 137 24.64 -13.75 -4.90
C LEU A 137 24.10 -12.37 -4.50
N PHE A 138 24.98 -11.43 -4.15
CA PHE A 138 24.61 -10.06 -3.79
C PHE A 138 23.91 -9.36 -4.96
N PHE A 139 24.45 -9.42 -6.18
CA PHE A 139 23.83 -8.82 -7.36
C PHE A 139 22.50 -9.50 -7.72
N ALA A 140 22.41 -10.83 -7.59
CA ALA A 140 21.16 -11.54 -7.80
C ALA A 140 20.06 -11.10 -6.82
N LEU A 141 20.39 -10.99 -5.52
CA LEU A 141 19.47 -10.50 -4.50
C LEU A 141 19.09 -9.03 -4.70
N ALA A 142 20.06 -8.16 -4.99
CA ALA A 142 19.82 -6.74 -5.26
C ALA A 142 18.89 -6.55 -6.47
N THR A 143 19.12 -7.31 -7.54
CA THR A 143 18.26 -7.30 -8.75
C THR A 143 16.86 -7.83 -8.44
N GLY A 144 16.74 -8.91 -7.66
CA GLY A 144 15.46 -9.44 -7.21
C GLY A 144 14.66 -8.44 -6.36
N LEU A 145 15.34 -7.72 -5.45
CA LEU A 145 14.72 -6.64 -4.67
C LEU A 145 14.30 -5.47 -5.56
N LEU A 146 15.12 -5.09 -6.54
CA LEU A 146 14.80 -4.05 -7.51
C LEU A 146 13.53 -4.40 -8.30
N TYR A 147 13.43 -5.63 -8.79
CA TYR A 147 12.24 -6.13 -9.46
C TYR A 147 11.03 -6.13 -8.51
N GLY A 148 11.17 -6.65 -7.28
CA GLY A 148 10.09 -6.64 -6.28
C GLY A 148 9.56 -5.25 -5.96
N ARG A 149 10.43 -4.23 -5.99
CA ARG A 149 10.05 -2.82 -5.82
C ARG A 149 9.30 -2.27 -7.03
N PHE A 150 9.76 -2.57 -8.24
CA PHE A 150 9.15 -2.09 -9.48
C PHE A 150 7.79 -2.75 -9.75
N SER A 151 7.67 -4.05 -9.45
CA SER A 151 6.48 -4.85 -9.69
C SER A 151 5.36 -4.63 -8.66
N LYS A 152 5.61 -3.83 -7.61
CA LYS A 152 4.58 -3.52 -6.61
C LYS A 152 3.53 -2.59 -7.23
N PRO A 153 2.24 -2.97 -7.25
CA PRO A 153 1.20 -2.13 -7.80
C PRO A 153 1.08 -0.85 -6.97
N ASN A 154 1.10 0.30 -7.64
CA ASN A 154 0.97 1.62 -7.01
C ASN A 154 -0.38 2.25 -7.33
N THR A 155 -1.46 1.47 -7.32
CA THR A 155 -2.78 1.95 -7.75
C THR A 155 -3.47 2.70 -6.62
N THR A 156 -3.70 4.00 -6.82
CA THR A 156 -4.38 4.89 -5.87
C THR A 156 -5.77 5.19 -6.41
N ILE A 157 -6.78 4.55 -5.86
CA ILE A 157 -8.18 4.89 -6.14
C ILE A 157 -8.49 6.19 -5.40
N LYS A 158 -9.13 7.15 -6.09
CA LYS A 158 -9.64 8.35 -5.44
C LYS A 158 -11.10 8.12 -5.06
N TYR A 159 -11.44 8.52 -3.84
CA TYR A 159 -12.79 8.53 -3.30
C TYR A 159 -13.28 9.98 -3.23
N SER A 160 -14.59 10.18 -3.28
CA SER A 160 -15.15 11.48 -2.91
C SER A 160 -14.81 11.78 -1.43
N ASN A 161 -14.53 13.04 -1.14
CA ASN A 161 -14.29 13.54 0.20
C ASN A 161 -15.57 13.42 1.05
N LYS A 162 -16.74 13.62 0.43
CA LYS A 162 -18.04 13.48 1.06
C LYS A 162 -18.85 12.32 0.52
N ALA A 163 -19.76 11.82 1.35
CA ALA A 163 -20.84 10.93 0.95
C ALA A 163 -22.17 11.68 1.04
N VAL A 164 -23.18 11.23 0.32
CA VAL A 164 -24.49 11.85 0.30
C VAL A 164 -25.59 10.85 0.67
N ILE A 165 -26.62 11.35 1.35
CA ILE A 165 -27.92 10.69 1.42
C ILE A 165 -28.80 11.41 0.41
N ALA A 166 -29.18 10.69 -0.65
CA ALA A 166 -29.83 11.23 -1.83
C ALA A 166 -31.05 10.40 -2.23
N PRO A 167 -32.02 10.97 -2.97
CA PRO A 167 -33.10 10.18 -3.56
C PRO A 167 -32.54 9.12 -4.53
N TYR A 168 -33.07 7.91 -4.44
CA TYR A 168 -32.71 6.74 -5.23
C TYR A 168 -33.97 5.92 -5.59
N HIS A 169 -34.44 6.07 -6.82
CA HIS A 169 -35.77 5.58 -7.23
C HIS A 169 -36.84 6.11 -6.25
N ASP A 170 -37.62 5.21 -5.65
CA ASP A 170 -38.71 5.54 -4.71
C ASP A 170 -38.26 5.57 -3.24
N ILE A 171 -36.96 5.39 -2.97
CA ILE A 171 -36.38 5.38 -1.61
C ILE A 171 -35.18 6.32 -1.55
N ASN A 172 -34.55 6.45 -0.39
CA ASN A 172 -33.27 7.16 -0.28
C ASN A 172 -32.09 6.18 -0.37
N GLY A 173 -30.90 6.69 -0.67
CA GLY A 173 -29.68 5.91 -0.81
C GLY A 173 -28.48 6.61 -0.19
N PHE A 174 -27.61 5.85 0.47
CA PHE A 174 -26.27 6.29 0.84
C PHE A 174 -25.34 6.12 -0.37
N MET A 175 -24.70 7.20 -0.79
CA MET A 175 -23.88 7.21 -2.00
C MET A 175 -22.52 7.89 -1.81
N PHE A 176 -21.51 7.35 -2.47
CA PHE A 176 -20.20 8.00 -2.62
C PHE A 176 -19.59 7.65 -3.97
N ARG A 177 -18.60 8.43 -4.42
CA ARG A 177 -17.97 8.24 -5.72
C ARG A 177 -16.56 7.70 -5.60
N ILE A 178 -16.17 6.92 -6.59
CA ILE A 178 -14.79 6.48 -6.79
C ILE A 178 -14.37 6.67 -8.24
N VAL A 179 -13.07 6.88 -8.42
CA VAL A 179 -12.42 6.97 -9.73
C VAL A 179 -11.03 6.35 -9.69
N ASN A 180 -10.66 5.66 -10.75
CA ASN A 180 -9.27 5.32 -11.01
C ASN A 180 -8.65 6.49 -11.79
N PRO A 181 -7.74 7.29 -11.18
CA PRO A 181 -7.11 8.40 -11.87
C PRO A 181 -6.06 7.97 -12.90
N LYS A 182 -5.68 6.69 -12.91
CA LYS A 182 -4.67 6.15 -13.81
C LYS A 182 -5.30 5.54 -15.06
N GLU A 183 -4.50 5.46 -16.12
CA GLU A 183 -4.94 4.89 -17.41
C GLU A 183 -5.01 3.36 -17.43
N ASN A 184 -4.38 2.68 -16.47
CA ASN A 184 -4.43 1.22 -16.39
C ASN A 184 -5.86 0.74 -16.09
N GLN A 185 -6.22 -0.41 -16.67
CA GLN A 185 -7.52 -1.01 -16.44
C GLN A 185 -7.51 -1.82 -15.14
N LEU A 186 -8.62 -1.70 -14.41
CA LEU A 186 -8.89 -2.51 -13.23
C LEU A 186 -10.06 -3.43 -13.52
N LEU A 187 -9.83 -4.72 -13.30
CA LEU A 187 -10.75 -5.80 -13.56
C LEU A 187 -11.31 -6.38 -12.26
N GLU A 188 -12.45 -7.06 -12.36
CA GLU A 188 -13.10 -7.76 -11.24
C GLU A 188 -13.25 -6.90 -9.98
N VAL A 189 -13.64 -5.65 -10.17
CA VAL A 189 -13.77 -4.67 -9.07
C VAL A 189 -14.92 -5.07 -8.17
N GLU A 190 -14.61 -5.32 -6.90
CA GLU A 190 -15.53 -5.69 -5.84
C GLU A 190 -15.43 -4.66 -4.70
N ILE A 191 -16.57 -4.24 -4.17
CA ILE A 191 -16.65 -3.26 -3.09
C ILE A 191 -17.53 -3.79 -1.97
N ASP A 192 -17.01 -3.68 -0.76
CA ASP A 192 -17.74 -3.95 0.47
C ASP A 192 -17.82 -2.67 1.30
N VAL A 193 -18.98 -2.43 1.91
CA VAL A 193 -19.19 -1.33 2.84
C VAL A 193 -19.72 -1.90 4.15
N SER A 194 -19.08 -1.56 5.26
CA SER A 194 -19.52 -1.92 6.61
C SER A 194 -19.80 -0.65 7.40
N LEU A 195 -20.98 -0.58 8.00
CA LEU A 195 -21.36 0.45 8.95
C LEU A 195 -20.89 0.05 10.34
N SER A 196 -20.14 0.92 10.99
CA SER A 196 -19.76 0.79 12.39
C SER A 196 -20.47 1.87 13.22
N VAL A 197 -21.24 1.46 14.23
CA VAL A 197 -21.94 2.38 15.14
C VAL A 197 -21.60 2.06 16.59
N LYS A 198 -21.50 3.10 17.43
CA LYS A 198 -21.32 2.95 18.87
C LYS A 198 -22.59 2.36 19.50
N ARG A 199 -22.42 1.41 20.42
CA ARG A 199 -23.52 0.82 21.19
C ARG A 199 -23.90 1.78 22.32
N ASP A 200 -25.21 1.90 22.57
CA ASP A 200 -25.72 2.79 23.61
C ASP A 200 -25.11 2.44 24.98
N ASN A 201 -24.64 3.46 25.70
CA ASN A 201 -23.98 3.34 27.02
C ASN A 201 -22.77 2.38 27.05
N SER A 202 -22.08 2.18 25.92
CA SER A 202 -20.91 1.31 25.83
C SER A 202 -19.83 1.90 24.93
N GLU A 203 -18.57 1.58 25.21
CA GLU A 203 -17.45 1.87 24.29
C GLU A 203 -17.34 0.82 23.17
N LEU A 204 -18.24 -0.17 23.16
CA LEU A 204 -18.31 -1.19 22.11
C LEU A 204 -19.02 -0.67 20.86
N ARG A 205 -18.64 -1.22 19.71
CA ARG A 205 -19.24 -0.91 18.41
C ARG A 205 -19.91 -2.14 17.80
N ASN A 206 -21.04 -1.92 17.13
CA ASN A 206 -21.68 -2.92 16.28
C ASN A 206 -21.28 -2.67 14.83
N PHE A 207 -21.11 -3.75 14.06
CA PHE A 207 -20.77 -3.70 12.64
C PHE A 207 -21.86 -4.34 11.79
N TYR A 208 -22.26 -3.65 10.72
CA TYR A 208 -23.30 -4.10 9.80
C TYR A 208 -22.79 -4.03 8.37
N SER A 209 -22.77 -5.17 7.68
CA SER A 209 -22.49 -5.19 6.24
C SER A 209 -23.65 -4.57 5.47
N LEU A 210 -23.37 -3.54 4.66
CA LEU A 210 -24.37 -2.83 3.88
C LEU A 210 -24.52 -3.47 2.50
N LYS A 211 -25.76 -3.81 2.14
CA LYS A 211 -26.09 -4.36 0.83
C LYS A 211 -26.01 -3.28 -0.24
N LEU A 212 -25.10 -3.41 -1.19
CA LEU A 212 -24.96 -2.47 -2.30
C LEU A 212 -25.90 -2.83 -3.45
N GLU A 213 -26.35 -1.84 -4.21
CA GLU A 213 -27.06 -2.04 -5.48
C GLU A 213 -26.22 -2.92 -6.41
N ARG A 214 -24.93 -2.60 -6.50
CA ARG A 214 -23.95 -3.34 -7.27
C ARG A 214 -22.69 -3.54 -6.47
N LYS A 215 -22.48 -4.76 -6.01
CA LYS A 215 -21.28 -5.15 -5.24
C LYS A 215 -20.05 -5.37 -6.13
N LYS A 216 -20.22 -5.89 -7.35
CA LYS A 216 -19.11 -6.27 -8.25
C LYS A 216 -19.38 -5.82 -9.69
N VAL A 217 -18.33 -5.39 -10.38
CA VAL A 217 -18.29 -5.11 -11.83
C VAL A 217 -17.06 -5.77 -12.45
N MET A 218 -17.15 -6.15 -13.73
CA MET A 218 -16.01 -6.73 -14.45
C MET A 218 -14.94 -5.69 -14.80
N PHE A 219 -15.36 -4.47 -15.16
CA PHE A 219 -14.48 -3.38 -15.57
C PHE A 219 -14.73 -2.16 -14.69
N PHE A 220 -13.67 -1.49 -14.23
CA PHE A 220 -13.78 -0.26 -13.47
C PHE A 220 -14.37 0.86 -14.34
N PRO A 221 -15.55 1.42 -13.99
CA PRO A 221 -16.14 2.53 -14.75
C PRO A 221 -15.30 3.80 -14.64
N ALA A 222 -15.35 4.67 -15.64
CA ALA A 222 -14.60 5.94 -15.61
C ALA A 222 -14.90 6.81 -14.37
N MET A 223 -16.12 6.74 -13.84
CA MET A 223 -16.47 7.18 -12.48
C MET A 223 -17.62 6.31 -12.00
N TRP A 224 -17.51 5.76 -10.79
CA TRP A 224 -18.53 4.88 -10.24
C TRP A 224 -19.12 5.47 -8.98
N THR A 225 -20.43 5.73 -9.00
CA THR A 225 -21.21 6.02 -7.80
C THR A 225 -21.61 4.70 -7.15
N ILE A 226 -21.14 4.48 -5.93
CA ILE A 226 -21.55 3.34 -5.11
C ILE A 226 -22.82 3.71 -4.39
N VAL A 227 -23.81 2.82 -4.42
CA VAL A 227 -25.13 3.05 -3.83
C VAL A 227 -25.45 1.92 -2.86
N HIS A 228 -25.74 2.29 -1.62
CA HIS A 228 -26.45 1.45 -0.67
C HIS A 228 -27.91 1.93 -0.60
N PRO A 229 -28.87 1.18 -1.14
CA PRO A 229 -30.28 1.51 -1.03
C PRO A 229 -30.76 1.41 0.42
N ILE A 230 -31.40 2.46 0.95
CA ILE A 230 -31.90 2.53 2.33
C ILE A 230 -33.33 1.99 2.36
N ASN A 231 -33.46 0.68 2.13
CA ASN A 231 -34.74 -0.04 2.25
C ASN A 231 -35.02 -0.45 3.71
N GLU A 232 -36.15 -1.12 3.96
CA GLU A 232 -36.57 -1.56 5.31
C GLU A 232 -35.56 -2.51 5.99
N GLU A 233 -34.74 -3.23 5.23
CA GLU A 233 -33.68 -4.11 5.75
C GLU A 233 -32.40 -3.35 6.13
N SER A 234 -32.28 -2.07 5.74
CA SER A 234 -31.08 -1.27 5.98
C SER A 234 -30.96 -0.89 7.46
N PRO A 235 -29.77 -1.06 8.09
CA PRO A 235 -29.55 -0.68 9.48
C PRO A 235 -29.65 0.83 9.72
N ILE A 236 -29.66 1.64 8.66
CA ILE A 236 -29.81 3.11 8.74
C ILE A 236 -31.20 3.59 8.32
N HIS A 237 -32.15 2.70 8.04
CA HIS A 237 -33.48 3.08 7.54
C HIS A 237 -34.27 4.00 8.49
N GLN A 238 -34.13 3.79 9.80
CA GLN A 238 -34.83 4.57 10.83
C GLN A 238 -33.91 5.57 11.55
N LEU A 239 -32.69 5.79 11.06
CA LEU A 239 -31.73 6.70 11.69
C LEU A 239 -31.75 8.05 11.00
N SER A 240 -31.89 9.12 11.77
CA SER A 240 -31.72 10.48 11.29
C SER A 240 -30.23 10.87 11.20
N GLN A 241 -29.96 12.02 10.58
CA GLN A 241 -28.61 12.62 10.59
C GLN A 241 -28.08 12.79 12.00
N GLN A 242 -28.92 13.23 12.94
CA GLN A 242 -28.54 13.43 14.34
C GLN A 242 -28.24 12.10 15.03
N ASP A 243 -29.02 11.05 14.76
CA ASP A 243 -28.78 9.73 15.34
C ASP A 243 -27.43 9.14 14.89
N LEU A 244 -27.06 9.33 13.62
CA LEU A 244 -25.76 8.87 13.10
C LEU A 244 -24.60 9.62 13.76
N LEU A 245 -24.76 10.92 14.04
CA LEU A 245 -23.77 11.71 14.75
C LEU A 245 -23.64 11.24 16.21
N GLU A 246 -24.75 11.04 16.91
CA GLU A 246 -24.77 10.58 18.30
C GLU A 246 -24.22 9.16 18.47
N LYS A 247 -24.51 8.27 17.50
CA LYS A 247 -23.96 6.92 17.44
C LYS A 247 -22.55 6.85 16.84
N ASP A 248 -21.91 7.99 16.59
CA ASP A 248 -20.55 8.12 16.06
C ASP A 248 -20.31 7.26 14.81
N ALA A 249 -21.28 7.22 13.90
CA ALA A 249 -21.30 6.29 12.77
C ALA A 249 -20.07 6.45 11.85
N GLU A 250 -19.51 5.33 11.41
CA GLU A 250 -18.42 5.26 10.43
C GLU A 250 -18.76 4.23 9.35
N PHE A 251 -18.80 4.67 8.08
CA PHE A 251 -18.98 3.82 6.91
C PHE A 251 -17.60 3.46 6.37
N ILE A 252 -17.19 2.21 6.57
CA ILE A 252 -15.88 1.71 6.18
C ILE A 252 -16.02 1.05 4.81
N VAL A 253 -15.22 1.50 3.84
CA VAL A 253 -15.23 1.03 2.46
C VAL A 253 -13.97 0.22 2.19
N MET A 254 -14.15 -0.97 1.61
CA MET A 254 -13.08 -1.81 1.10
C MET A 254 -13.32 -2.09 -0.38
N LEU A 255 -12.35 -1.77 -1.21
CA LEU A 255 -12.33 -2.10 -2.63
C LEU A 255 -11.23 -3.12 -2.89
N LYS A 256 -11.58 -4.14 -3.66
CA LYS A 256 -10.66 -5.11 -4.24
C LYS A 256 -10.79 -5.06 -5.76
N ALA A 257 -9.68 -5.06 -6.47
CA ALA A 257 -9.66 -5.18 -7.93
C ALA A 257 -8.42 -5.94 -8.39
N PHE A 258 -8.39 -6.34 -9.65
CA PHE A 258 -7.21 -6.88 -10.30
C PHE A 258 -6.62 -5.83 -11.24
N ASP A 259 -5.34 -5.50 -11.08
CA ASP A 259 -4.65 -4.53 -11.93
C ASP A 259 -3.96 -5.23 -13.10
N GLU A 260 -4.50 -5.04 -14.31
CA GLU A 260 -4.05 -5.70 -15.53
C GLU A 260 -2.56 -5.44 -15.81
N SER A 261 -2.06 -4.24 -15.50
CA SER A 261 -0.67 -3.88 -15.79
C SER A 261 0.34 -4.61 -14.89
N SER A 262 -0.04 -4.92 -13.66
CA SER A 262 0.83 -5.62 -12.70
C SER A 262 0.51 -7.11 -12.55
N SER A 263 -0.62 -7.57 -13.11
CA SER A 263 -1.18 -8.90 -12.90
C SER A 263 -1.35 -9.27 -11.41
N LEU A 264 -1.65 -8.29 -10.56
CA LEU A 264 -1.78 -8.48 -9.11
C LEU A 264 -3.10 -7.90 -8.59
N PRO A 265 -3.67 -8.50 -7.53
CA PRO A 265 -4.81 -7.90 -6.84
C PRO A 265 -4.37 -6.64 -6.10
N VAL A 266 -5.16 -5.58 -6.25
CA VAL A 266 -5.03 -4.32 -5.54
C VAL A 266 -6.17 -4.14 -4.55
N TYR A 267 -5.83 -3.57 -3.40
CA TYR A 267 -6.79 -3.27 -2.34
C TYR A 267 -6.73 -1.79 -2.02
N SER A 268 -7.88 -1.16 -1.92
CA SER A 268 -8.02 0.24 -1.56
C SER A 268 -9.09 0.38 -0.50
N ARG A 269 -8.91 1.32 0.43
CA ARG A 269 -9.80 1.49 1.57
C ARG A 269 -10.03 2.97 1.81
N SER A 270 -11.22 3.31 2.31
CA SER A 270 -11.53 4.66 2.79
C SER A 270 -12.68 4.57 3.79
N SER A 271 -13.00 5.67 4.48
CA SER A 271 -14.11 5.73 5.42
C SER A 271 -14.89 7.04 5.25
N TYR A 272 -16.12 7.06 5.73
CA TYR A 272 -16.94 8.26 5.88
C TYR A 272 -17.51 8.30 7.30
N LYS A 273 -17.20 9.35 8.05
CA LYS A 273 -17.83 9.61 9.36
C LYS A 273 -19.15 10.36 9.17
N ALA A 274 -20.02 10.31 10.17
CA ALA A 274 -21.35 10.93 10.12
C ALA A 274 -21.36 12.43 9.73
N ASP A 275 -20.31 13.17 10.07
CA ASP A 275 -20.10 14.58 9.72
C ASP A 275 -19.66 14.80 8.26
N GLU A 276 -19.24 13.75 7.56
CA GLU A 276 -18.89 13.75 6.13
C GLU A 276 -20.07 13.30 5.24
N LEU A 277 -21.25 13.07 5.84
CA LEU A 277 -22.48 12.71 5.15
C LEU A 277 -23.37 13.94 4.96
N PHE A 278 -23.74 14.20 3.70
CA PHE A 278 -24.58 15.33 3.32
C PHE A 278 -25.97 14.84 2.92
N TRP A 279 -26.98 15.22 3.69
CA TRP A 279 -28.36 14.82 3.48
C TRP A 279 -29.08 15.79 2.55
N GLY A 280 -29.90 15.27 1.63
CA GLY A 280 -30.61 16.10 0.65
C GLY A 280 -29.67 16.74 -0.38
N GLU A 281 -28.55 16.08 -0.64
CA GLU A 281 -27.64 16.42 -1.73
C GLU A 281 -27.53 15.23 -2.68
N LYS A 282 -27.40 15.49 -3.98
CA LYS A 282 -27.06 14.45 -4.97
C LYS A 282 -25.84 14.90 -5.77
N PHE A 283 -25.00 13.95 -6.15
CA PHE A 283 -23.85 14.28 -6.97
C PHE A 283 -24.23 14.75 -8.37
N ILE A 284 -23.58 15.81 -8.87
CA ILE A 284 -23.84 16.32 -10.22
C ILE A 284 -23.32 15.39 -11.30
N TYR A 285 -23.85 15.48 -12.51
CA TYR A 285 -23.33 14.69 -13.63
C TYR A 285 -21.92 15.15 -14.04
N ALA A 286 -20.95 14.24 -13.94
CA ALA A 286 -19.53 14.53 -14.21
C ALA A 286 -19.06 14.11 -15.62
N VAL A 287 -19.94 13.50 -16.42
CA VAL A 287 -19.62 13.04 -17.76
C VAL A 287 -20.09 14.09 -18.78
N SER A 288 -19.28 14.35 -19.79
CA SER A 288 -19.65 15.22 -20.90
C SER A 288 -19.24 14.54 -22.22
N ARG A 289 -19.84 14.99 -23.32
CA ARG A 289 -19.47 14.49 -24.66
C ARG A 289 -18.82 15.62 -25.43
N ASN A 290 -17.59 15.41 -25.88
CA ASN A 290 -16.88 16.35 -26.74
C ASN A 290 -16.27 15.60 -27.93
N ASN A 291 -16.51 16.07 -29.15
CA ASN A 291 -16.01 15.47 -30.40
C ASN A 291 -16.22 13.95 -30.49
N GLY A 292 -17.39 13.47 -30.07
CA GLY A 292 -17.75 12.05 -30.11
C GLY A 292 -17.14 11.18 -29.01
N ARG A 293 -16.22 11.70 -28.19
CA ARG A 293 -15.64 11.01 -27.03
C ARG A 293 -16.36 11.39 -25.74
N LEU A 294 -16.51 10.43 -24.84
CA LEU A 294 -16.95 10.69 -23.46
C LEU A 294 -15.76 11.19 -22.65
N ILE A 295 -15.93 12.33 -22.00
CA ILE A 295 -14.95 12.93 -21.10
C ILE A 295 -15.56 12.92 -19.70
N VAL A 296 -14.85 12.32 -18.75
CA VAL A 296 -15.22 12.34 -17.35
C VAL A 296 -14.37 13.40 -16.66
N ASP A 297 -15.03 14.43 -16.13
CA ASP A 297 -14.37 15.49 -15.39
C ASP A 297 -14.18 15.05 -13.93
N VAL A 298 -12.97 14.58 -13.63
CA VAL A 298 -12.61 14.09 -12.29
C VAL A 298 -12.64 15.18 -11.23
N SER A 299 -12.53 16.47 -11.61
CA SER A 299 -12.62 17.58 -10.65
C SER A 299 -13.99 17.65 -9.98
N LYS A 300 -15.03 17.13 -10.65
CA LYS A 300 -16.43 17.10 -10.18
C LYS A 300 -16.77 15.87 -9.34
N ILE A 301 -15.77 15.12 -8.86
CA ILE A 301 -16.00 13.94 -8.03
C ILE A 301 -16.77 14.28 -6.75
N ASP A 302 -16.52 15.46 -6.18
CA ASP A 302 -17.12 15.95 -4.95
C ASP A 302 -18.32 16.85 -5.15
N ASP A 303 -18.57 17.30 -6.38
CA ASP A 303 -19.59 18.30 -6.66
C ASP A 303 -21.00 17.71 -6.49
N THR A 304 -21.83 18.44 -5.76
CA THR A 304 -23.22 18.06 -5.46
C THR A 304 -24.15 19.25 -5.64
N GLU A 305 -25.43 18.94 -5.81
CA GLU A 305 -26.53 19.90 -5.80
C GLU A 305 -27.60 19.46 -4.80
N LYS A 306 -28.39 20.41 -4.31
CA LYS A 306 -29.51 20.10 -3.41
C LYS A 306 -30.55 19.25 -4.13
N ALA A 307 -31.08 18.27 -3.42
CA ALA A 307 -32.14 17.39 -3.89
C ALA A 307 -33.09 17.07 -2.74
N GLU A 308 -34.39 17.04 -3.03
CA GLU A 308 -35.38 16.60 -2.06
C GLU A 308 -35.22 15.10 -1.83
N LEU A 309 -35.26 14.70 -0.56
CA LEU A 309 -35.28 13.29 -0.18
C LEU A 309 -36.69 12.72 -0.44
N ASN A 310 -36.74 11.43 -0.74
CA ASN A 310 -37.99 10.67 -0.86
C ASN A 310 -38.62 10.39 0.51
#